data_AF-A0A1H5SZR2-F1
#
_entry.id   AF-A0A1H5SZR2-F1
#
_cell.length_a   1.000
_cell.length_b   1.000
_cell.length_c   1.000
_cell.angle_alpha   90.00
_cell.angle_beta   90.00
_cell.angle_gamma   90.00
#
_symmetry.space_group_name_H-M   'P 1'
#
loop_
_entity.id
_entity.type
_entity.pdbx_description
1 polymer ?
#
loop_
_entity_poly.entity_id
_entity_poly.type
_entity_poly.pdbx_seq_one_letter_code
_entity_poly.pdbx_strand_id
1 'polypeptide(L)'
;MGQTFLVDGGELDPESLSQREHLLLAAENFLSMLELGGPDALIEQLRSMAGGDAYEFVEAVLASGHHDVVGLQELRVLVAEPLRATSRHPLRLIPTTPPGAKSRRKKRKR
;
A
#
# COMPACT_ATOMS: atom_id res chain seq x y z
N MET A 1 -27.47 -24.39 14.52
CA MET A 1 -27.52 -23.28 15.49
C MET A 1 -26.83 -22.09 14.84
N GLY A 2 -27.60 -21.15 14.30
CA GLY A 2 -27.06 -19.94 13.68
C GLY A 2 -26.78 -18.92 14.78
N GLN A 3 -25.53 -18.45 14.87
CA GLN A 3 -25.19 -17.33 15.75
C GLN A 3 -25.29 -16.05 14.94
N THR A 4 -26.43 -15.38 15.03
CA THR A 4 -26.57 -13.98 14.66
C THR A 4 -26.05 -13.14 15.83
N PHE A 5 -24.85 -12.57 15.70
CA PHE A 5 -24.41 -11.53 16.61
C PHE A 5 -25.23 -10.27 16.32
N LEU A 6 -26.07 -9.93 17.28
CA LEU A 6 -26.92 -8.75 17.25
C LEU A 6 -26.01 -7.53 17.49
N VAL A 7 -25.77 -6.75 16.45
CA VAL A 7 -25.10 -5.45 16.55
C VAL A 7 -26.05 -4.54 17.29
N ASP A 8 -25.82 -4.38 18.60
CA ASP A 8 -26.48 -3.37 19.42
C ASP A 8 -26.09 -1.99 18.87
N GLY A 9 -27.10 -1.22 18.47
CA GLY A 9 -26.99 0.05 17.77
C GLY A 9 -26.48 1.20 18.66
N GLY A 10 -25.32 1.02 19.28
CA GLY A 10 -24.50 2.12 19.77
C GLY A 10 -23.62 2.60 18.63
N GLU A 11 -23.77 3.85 18.23
CA GLU A 11 -22.86 4.54 17.32
C GLU A 11 -21.41 4.29 17.78
N LEU A 12 -20.69 3.40 17.09
CA LEU A 12 -19.31 3.09 17.42
C LEU A 12 -18.49 4.33 17.10
N ASP A 13 -18.19 5.11 18.13
CA ASP A 13 -17.26 6.21 17.99
C ASP A 13 -15.90 5.62 17.57
N PRO A 14 -15.37 5.99 16.39
CA PRO A 14 -14.15 5.39 15.89
C PRO A 14 -12.95 5.70 16.78
N GLU A 15 -12.99 6.73 17.64
CA GLU A 15 -11.92 7.02 18.59
C GLU A 15 -11.96 6.10 19.82
N SER A 16 -13.08 5.40 20.05
CA SER A 16 -13.25 4.47 21.18
C SER A 16 -12.75 3.04 20.90
N LEU A 17 -12.46 2.72 19.65
CA LEU A 17 -12.03 1.38 19.24
C LEU A 17 -10.59 1.09 19.70
N SER A 18 -10.37 -0.14 20.12
CA SER A 18 -9.02 -0.64 20.39
C SER A 18 -8.21 -0.68 19.09
N GLN A 19 -6.88 -0.62 19.21
CA GLN A 19 -5.98 -0.73 18.06
C GLN A 19 -6.25 -1.99 17.19
N ARG A 20 -6.59 -3.11 17.83
CA ARG A 20 -6.95 -4.34 17.10
C ARG A 20 -8.24 -4.17 16.29
N GLU A 21 -9.23 -3.49 16.84
CA GLU A 21 -10.52 -3.26 16.19
C GLU A 21 -10.36 -2.30 15.00
N HIS A 22 -9.50 -1.29 15.11
CA HIS A 22 -9.09 -0.46 13.97
C HIS A 22 -8.44 -1.28 12.86
N LEU A 23 -7.53 -2.20 13.19
CA LEU A 23 -6.86 -3.03 12.20
C LEU A 23 -7.81 -4.01 11.51
N LEU A 24 -8.81 -4.54 12.24
CA LEU A 24 -9.85 -5.38 11.66
C LEU A 24 -10.75 -4.58 10.71
N LEU A 25 -11.15 -3.36 11.09
CA LEU A 25 -11.92 -2.48 10.21
C LEU A 25 -11.13 -2.11 8.94
N ALA A 26 -9.83 -1.82 9.09
CA ALA A 26 -8.95 -1.56 7.96
C ALA A 26 -8.83 -2.80 7.05
N ALA A 27 -8.75 -4.01 7.61
CA ALA A 27 -8.75 -5.26 6.85
C ALA A 27 -10.00 -5.35 5.96
N GLU A 28 -11.19 -5.18 6.55
CA GLU A 28 -12.46 -5.25 5.82
C GLU A 28 -12.55 -4.21 4.69
N ASN A 29 -12.14 -2.97 4.98
CA ASN A 29 -12.12 -1.92 3.97
C ASN A 29 -11.14 -2.23 2.82
N PHE A 30 -9.96 -2.76 3.13
CA PHE A 30 -8.96 -3.10 2.11
C PHE A 30 -9.37 -4.29 1.26
N LEU A 31 -9.97 -5.33 1.85
CA LEU A 31 -10.50 -6.46 1.10
C LEU A 31 -11.63 -5.99 0.16
N SER A 32 -12.57 -5.20 0.69
CA SER A 32 -13.65 -4.61 -0.13
C SER A 32 -13.10 -3.78 -1.30
N MET A 33 -12.07 -2.98 -1.04
CA MET A 33 -11.46 -2.15 -2.08
C MET A 33 -10.67 -2.96 -3.11
N LEU A 34 -9.99 -4.02 -2.67
CA LEU A 34 -9.29 -4.94 -3.56
C LEU A 34 -10.28 -5.64 -4.50
N GLU A 35 -11.44 -6.04 -3.99
CA GLU A 35 -12.49 -6.68 -4.79
C GLU A 35 -13.14 -5.73 -5.80
N LEU A 36 -13.40 -4.48 -5.40
CA LEU A 36 -14.12 -3.50 -6.22
C LEU A 36 -13.21 -2.73 -7.19
N GLY A 37 -12.02 -2.33 -6.73
CA GLY A 37 -11.09 -1.45 -7.42
C GLY A 37 -9.83 -2.14 -7.93
N GLY A 38 -9.56 -3.37 -7.48
CA GLY A 38 -8.35 -4.10 -7.83
C GLY A 38 -7.09 -3.61 -7.08
N PRO A 39 -5.96 -4.29 -7.31
CA PRO A 39 -4.74 -4.07 -6.53
C PRO A 39 -4.08 -2.71 -6.79
N ASP A 40 -4.06 -2.24 -8.04
CA ASP A 40 -3.42 -0.96 -8.37
C ASP A 40 -4.11 0.21 -7.67
N ALA A 41 -5.45 0.25 -7.67
CA ALA A 41 -6.22 1.30 -7.00
C ALA A 41 -5.95 1.33 -5.48
N LEU A 42 -5.89 0.15 -4.86
CA LEU A 42 -5.58 0.04 -3.44
C LEU A 42 -4.13 0.45 -3.13
N ILE A 43 -3.16 0.04 -3.95
CA ILE A 43 -1.75 0.47 -3.82
C ILE A 43 -1.62 1.99 -3.92
N GLU A 44 -2.26 2.62 -4.89
CA GLU A 44 -2.24 4.07 -5.06
C GLU A 44 -2.85 4.79 -3.85
N GLN A 45 -3.98 4.31 -3.35
CA GLN A 45 -4.62 4.88 -2.16
C GLN A 45 -3.73 4.73 -0.92
N LEU A 46 -3.13 3.57 -0.71
CA LEU A 46 -2.23 3.31 0.42
C LEU A 46 -1.00 4.22 0.39
N ARG A 47 -0.40 4.45 -0.79
CA ARG A 47 0.71 5.41 -0.93
C ARG A 47 0.27 6.83 -0.63
N SER A 48 -0.93 7.22 -1.05
CA SER A 48 -1.48 8.56 -0.80
C SER A 48 -1.71 8.80 0.70
N MET A 49 -2.26 7.80 1.40
CA MET A 49 -2.64 7.90 2.80
C MET A 49 -1.46 7.73 3.77
N ALA A 50 -0.62 6.72 3.55
CA ALA A 50 0.43 6.30 4.49
C ALA A 50 1.86 6.59 3.97
N GLY A 51 2.01 7.06 2.74
CA GLY A 51 3.31 7.47 2.20
C GLY A 51 4.37 6.35 2.27
N GLY A 52 5.46 6.62 2.98
CA GLY A 52 6.56 5.67 3.16
C GLY A 52 6.21 4.46 4.02
N ASP A 53 5.23 4.59 4.91
CA ASP A 53 4.81 3.57 5.88
C ASP A 53 3.70 2.65 5.33
N ALA A 54 3.33 2.81 4.05
CA ALA A 54 2.24 2.05 3.43
C ALA A 54 2.43 0.54 3.53
N TYR A 55 3.68 0.06 3.43
CA TYR A 55 3.98 -1.36 3.59
C TYR A 55 3.79 -1.82 5.04
N GLU A 56 4.38 -1.11 6.02
CA GLU A 56 4.22 -1.44 7.44
C GLU A 56 2.76 -1.40 7.89
N PHE A 57 1.97 -0.49 7.35
CA PHE A 57 0.55 -0.43 7.65
C PHE A 57 -0.20 -1.67 7.15
N VAL A 58 0.05 -2.08 5.90
CA VAL A 58 -0.54 -3.31 5.36
C VAL A 58 -0.05 -4.55 6.14
N GLU A 59 1.21 -4.59 6.58
CA GLU A 59 1.70 -5.68 7.43
C GLU A 59 0.95 -5.75 8.77
N ALA A 60 0.66 -4.62 9.41
CA ALA A 60 -0.13 -4.59 10.63
C ALA A 60 -1.57 -5.09 10.40
N VAL A 61 -2.17 -4.75 9.26
CA VAL A 61 -3.50 -5.23 8.87
C VAL A 61 -3.49 -6.74 8.61
N LEU A 62 -2.49 -7.27 7.92
CA LEU A 62 -2.33 -8.72 7.71
C LEU A 62 -2.16 -9.48 9.04
N ALA A 63 -1.57 -8.85 10.06
CA ALA A 63 -1.40 -9.40 11.39
C ALA A 63 -2.59 -9.17 12.35
N SER A 64 -3.68 -8.55 11.90
CA SER A 64 -4.85 -8.19 12.72
C SER A 64 -5.60 -9.39 13.35
N GLY A 65 -5.41 -10.58 12.77
CA GLY A 65 -6.18 -11.78 13.09
C GLY A 65 -7.54 -11.81 12.41
N HIS A 66 -7.69 -11.15 11.25
CA HIS A 66 -8.88 -11.21 10.42
C HIS A 66 -9.21 -12.67 10.01
N HIS A 67 -10.50 -12.97 9.92
CA HIS A 67 -10.97 -14.35 9.71
C HIS A 67 -10.85 -14.84 8.26
N ASP A 68 -10.93 -13.92 7.29
CA ASP A 68 -10.78 -14.25 5.88
C ASP A 68 -9.31 -14.41 5.49
N VAL A 69 -8.78 -15.59 5.78
CA VAL A 69 -7.39 -15.95 5.50
C VAL A 69 -7.07 -15.99 4.00
N VAL A 70 -8.06 -16.23 3.14
CA VAL A 70 -7.85 -16.26 1.68
C VAL A 70 -7.74 -14.84 1.15
N GLY A 71 -8.69 -13.97 1.51
CA GLY A 71 -8.63 -12.55 1.15
C GLY A 71 -7.35 -11.89 1.67
N LEU A 72 -6.92 -12.18 2.90
CA LEU A 72 -5.64 -11.68 3.42
C LEU A 72 -4.42 -12.20 2.64
N GLN A 73 -4.46 -13.45 2.16
CA GLN A 73 -3.38 -13.99 1.34
C GLN A 73 -3.31 -13.32 -0.04
N GLU A 74 -4.47 -12.99 -0.63
CA GLU A 74 -4.53 -12.21 -1.87
C GLU A 74 -4.02 -10.78 -1.65
N LEU A 75 -4.45 -10.11 -0.58
CA LEU A 75 -3.96 -8.79 -0.18
C LEU A 75 -2.43 -8.78 -0.02
N ARG A 76 -1.86 -9.84 0.59
CA ARG A 76 -0.41 -9.97 0.74
C ARG A 76 0.31 -10.01 -0.60
N VAL A 77 -0.12 -10.89 -1.51
CA VAL A 77 0.58 -11.12 -2.79
C VAL A 77 0.39 -9.94 -3.74
N LEU A 78 -0.83 -9.42 -3.81
CA LEU A 78 -1.20 -8.43 -4.81
C LEU A 78 -0.90 -6.99 -4.38
N VAL A 79 -0.73 -6.72 -3.08
CA VAL A 79 -0.55 -5.36 -2.55
C VAL A 79 0.69 -5.23 -1.68
N ALA A 80 0.83 -6.05 -0.63
CA ALA A 80 1.95 -5.91 0.32
C ALA A 80 3.31 -6.16 -0.34
N GLU A 81 3.44 -7.22 -1.13
CA GLU A 81 4.68 -7.57 -1.83
C GLU A 81 5.11 -6.50 -2.86
N PRO A 82 4.22 -5.99 -3.73
CA PRO A 82 4.53 -4.84 -4.61
C PRO A 82 4.96 -3.58 -3.87
N LEU A 83 4.28 -3.22 -2.77
CA LEU A 83 4.66 -2.07 -1.95
C LEU A 83 6.09 -2.24 -1.43
N ARG A 84 6.40 -3.41 -0.84
CA ARG A 84 7.73 -3.75 -0.33
C ARG A 84 8.83 -3.65 -1.38
N ALA A 85 8.57 -4.15 -2.59
CA ALA A 85 9.52 -4.15 -3.68
C ALA A 85 9.90 -2.70 -4.06
N THR A 86 8.92 -1.80 -4.10
CA THR A 86 9.17 -0.39 -4.43
C THR A 86 9.81 0.40 -3.30
N SER A 87 9.48 0.13 -2.02
CA SER A 87 10.12 0.81 -0.88
C SER A 87 11.62 0.50 -0.76
N ARG A 88 12.05 -0.69 -1.21
CA ARG A 88 13.47 -1.10 -1.24
C ARG A 88 14.25 -0.57 -2.43
N HIS A 89 13.57 -0.04 -3.44
CA HIS A 89 14.17 0.57 -4.62
C HIS A 89 13.85 2.06 -4.64
N PRO A 90 14.51 2.89 -3.79
CA PRO A 90 14.45 4.32 -4.00
C PRO A 90 14.98 4.59 -5.41
N LEU A 91 14.10 5.11 -6.26
CA LEU A 91 14.35 5.35 -7.68
C LEU A 91 15.75 5.95 -7.90
N ARG A 92 16.72 5.15 -8.35
CA ARG A 92 17.87 5.67 -9.09
C ARG A 92 17.50 5.69 -10.56
N LEU A 93 16.65 6.64 -10.93
CA LEU A 93 16.52 7.09 -12.31
C LEU A 93 17.40 8.33 -12.49
N ILE A 94 18.70 8.09 -12.61
CA ILE A 94 19.61 9.02 -13.29
C ILE A 94 20.23 8.25 -14.45
N PRO A 95 19.66 8.34 -15.67
CA PRO A 95 20.44 8.08 -16.87
C PRO A 95 21.51 9.17 -16.95
N THR A 96 22.74 8.77 -16.63
CA THR A 96 23.95 9.56 -16.81
C THR A 96 24.00 10.12 -18.22
N THR A 97 24.24 11.42 -18.36
CA THR A 97 24.67 12.01 -19.62
C THR A 97 25.82 11.17 -20.19
N PRO A 98 25.73 10.66 -21.43
CA PRO A 98 26.76 9.77 -21.96
C PRO A 98 28.12 10.49 -22.00
N PRO A 99 29.22 9.83 -21.62
CA PRO A 99 30.54 10.45 -21.55
C PRO A 99 31.04 10.71 -22.97
N GLY A 100 31.31 11.98 -23.28
CA GLY A 100 32.15 12.33 -24.42
C GLY A 100 31.47 13.01 -25.62
N ALA A 101 30.56 13.96 -25.39
CA ALA A 101 30.26 14.98 -26.40
C ALA A 101 31.50 15.88 -26.61
N LYS A 102 32.49 15.37 -27.35
CA LYS A 102 33.62 16.14 -27.90
C LYS A 102 33.11 17.06 -29.00
N SER A 103 32.41 18.14 -28.66
CA SER A 103 32.16 19.24 -29.60
C SER A 103 33.23 20.33 -29.44
N ARG A 104 34.52 19.96 -29.55
CA ARG A 104 35.58 20.96 -29.76
C ARG A 104 35.58 21.40 -31.22
N ARG A 105 34.49 22.02 -31.67
CA ARG A 105 34.45 22.76 -32.94
C ARG A 105 35.16 24.09 -32.70
N LYS A 106 36.50 24.07 -32.77
CA LYS A 106 37.34 25.25 -32.65
C LYS A 106 37.11 26.14 -33.88
N LYS A 107 36.22 27.11 -33.73
CA LYS A 107 35.97 28.18 -34.69
C LYS A 107 37.02 29.28 -34.46
N ARG A 108 37.66 29.73 -35.55
CA ARG A 108 38.10 31.11 -35.89
C ARG A 108 39.61 31.39 -36.07
N LYS A 109 39.85 32.01 -37.25
CA LYS A 109 40.80 33.08 -37.64
C LYS A 109 42.28 32.68 -37.66
N ARG A 110 42.98 32.78 -38.79
CA ARG A 110 43.23 33.98 -39.62
C ARG A 110 43.57 33.60 -41.05
#